data_AF-A0A0P9QVF6-F1
#
_entry.id   AF-A0A0P9QVF6-F1
#
_cell.length_a   1.000
_cell.length_b   1.000
_cell.length_c   1.000
_cell.angle_alpha   90.00
_cell.angle_beta   90.00
_cell.angle_gamma   90.00
#
_symmetry.space_group_name_H-M   'P 1'
#
loop_
_entity.id
_entity.type
_entity.pdbx_description
1 polymer ?
#
loop_
_entity_poly.entity_id
_entity_poly.type
_entity_poly.pdbx_seq_one_letter_code
_entity_poly.pdbx_strand_id
1 'polypeptide(L)'
;MDFNEAVGLAVQALRLSKGLTQKDFLGVLSIQYLSDIERGKRTPSIAVLAQICERLEVHEAVPVIMAKHFMRPLETLTHTLQEIERQLYVAGFIDPGSYA
;
A
#
# COMPACT_ATOMS: atom_id res chain seq x y z
N MET A 1 5.45 6.41 -14.13
CA MET A 1 4.87 5.15 -13.64
C MET A 1 3.37 5.30 -13.62
N ASP A 2 2.63 4.24 -13.93
CA ASP A 2 1.20 4.17 -13.66
C ASP A 2 0.91 3.81 -12.20
N PHE A 3 -0.36 3.77 -11.81
CA PHE A 3 -0.75 3.48 -10.43
C PHE A 3 -0.49 2.02 -10.02
N ASN A 4 -0.60 1.07 -10.94
CA ASN A 4 -0.35 -0.35 -10.65
C ASN A 4 1.13 -0.61 -10.43
N GLU A 5 1.99 -0.01 -11.26
CA GLU A 5 3.44 0.00 -11.08
C GLU A 5 3.82 0.60 -9.73
N ALA A 6 3.20 1.72 -9.35
CA ALA A 6 3.45 2.39 -8.08
C ALA A 6 3.03 1.54 -6.86
N VAL A 7 1.89 0.86 -6.94
CA VAL A 7 1.42 -0.08 -5.90
C VAL A 7 2.36 -1.29 -5.79
N GLY A 8 2.81 -1.84 -6.92
CA GLY A 8 3.81 -2.91 -6.95
C GLY A 8 5.11 -2.50 -6.24
N LEU A 9 5.60 -1.31 -6.55
CA LEU A 9 6.79 -0.74 -5.90
C LEU A 9 6.59 -0.54 -4.39
N ALA A 10 5.40 -0.11 -3.96
CA ALA A 10 5.07 0.06 -2.54
C ALA A 10 5.03 -1.28 -1.79
N VAL A 11 4.42 -2.30 -2.38
CA VAL A 11 4.45 -3.68 -1.83
C VAL A 11 5.88 -4.18 -1.68
N GLN A 12 6.72 -3.98 -2.70
CA GLN A 12 8.12 -4.37 -2.64
C GLN A 12 8.86 -3.63 -1.52
N ALA A 13 8.69 -2.32 -1.41
CA ALA A 13 9.32 -1.50 -0.40
C ALA A 13 8.94 -1.93 1.03
N LEU A 14 7.65 -2.19 1.28
CA LEU A 14 7.15 -2.69 2.56
C LEU A 14 7.67 -4.08 2.88
N ARG A 15 7.75 -4.98 1.88
CA ARG A 15 8.33 -6.31 2.08
C ARG A 15 9.80 -6.23 2.49
N LEU A 16 10.58 -5.42 1.78
CA LEU A 16 12.00 -5.26 2.05
C LEU A 16 12.26 -4.56 3.39
N SER A 17 11.44 -3.59 3.80
CA SER A 17 11.59 -2.93 5.10
C SER A 17 11.35 -3.88 6.28
N LYS A 18 10.57 -4.96 6.06
CA LYS A 18 10.37 -6.05 7.03
C LYS A 18 11.39 -7.18 6.93
N GLY A 19 12.40 -7.05 6.06
CA GLY A 19 13.43 -8.08 5.87
C GLY A 19 12.91 -9.38 5.24
N LEU A 20 11.72 -9.36 4.63
CA LEU A 20 11.09 -10.54 4.05
C LEU A 20 11.56 -10.74 2.60
N THR A 21 11.71 -12.00 2.20
CA THR A 21 11.90 -12.42 0.82
C THR A 21 10.54 -12.72 0.16
N GLN A 22 10.50 -12.88 -1.17
CA GLN A 22 9.28 -13.31 -1.85
C GLN A 22 8.87 -14.75 -1.46
N LYS A 23 9.81 -15.59 -0.99
CA LYS A 23 9.52 -16.96 -0.53
C LYS A 23 8.71 -16.96 0.75
N ASP A 24 8.78 -15.90 1.55
CA ASP A 24 8.03 -15.78 2.80
C ASP A 24 6.52 -15.64 2.58
N PHE A 25 6.08 -15.43 1.34
CA PHE A 25 4.68 -15.35 0.90
C PHE A 25 4.15 -16.66 0.31
N LEU A 26 4.96 -17.73 0.30
CA LEU A 26 4.47 -19.05 -0.10
C LEU A 26 3.31 -19.49 0.79
N GLY A 27 2.25 -20.02 0.18
CA GLY A 27 1.00 -20.35 0.86
C GLY A 27 -0.04 -19.24 0.80
N VAL A 28 0.38 -17.99 0.57
CA VAL A 28 -0.52 -16.86 0.24
C VAL A 28 -0.57 -16.68 -1.29
N LEU A 29 0.60 -16.61 -1.91
CA LEU A 29 0.78 -16.44 -3.35
C LEU A 29 1.89 -17.36 -3.88
N SER A 30 1.99 -17.45 -5.21
CA SER A 30 3.25 -17.92 -5.82
C SER A 30 4.30 -16.81 -5.84
N ILE A 31 5.58 -17.18 -5.71
CA ILE A 31 6.73 -16.26 -5.83
C ILE A 31 6.68 -15.48 -7.14
N GLN A 32 6.36 -16.17 -8.25
CA GLN A 32 6.25 -15.57 -9.56
C GLN A 32 5.15 -14.51 -9.60
N TYR A 33 3.98 -14.80 -9.02
CA TYR A 33 2.87 -13.84 -9.01
C TYR A 33 3.21 -12.61 -8.18
N LEU A 34 3.78 -12.79 -6.98
CA LEU A 34 4.27 -11.67 -6.18
C LEU A 34 5.33 -10.85 -6.92
N SER A 35 6.28 -11.51 -7.58
CA SER A 35 7.30 -10.81 -8.37
C SER A 35 6.72 -10.04 -9.56
N ASP A 36 5.67 -10.56 -10.20
CA ASP A 36 4.99 -9.84 -11.27
C ASP A 36 4.23 -8.63 -10.74
N ILE A 37 3.61 -8.72 -9.56
CA ILE A 37 2.98 -7.60 -8.87
C ILE A 37 4.02 -6.53 -8.53
N GLU A 38 5.11 -6.90 -7.87
CA GLU A 38 6.16 -5.97 -7.42
C GLU A 38 6.82 -5.19 -8.57
N ARG A 39 6.81 -5.77 -9.78
CA ARG A 39 7.36 -5.16 -11.00
C ARG A 39 6.31 -4.47 -11.87
N GLY A 40 5.06 -4.37 -11.41
CA GLY A 40 3.95 -3.77 -12.17
C GLY A 40 3.48 -4.58 -13.38
N LYS A 41 3.93 -5.84 -13.55
CA LYS A 41 3.55 -6.70 -14.67
C LYS A 41 2.13 -7.27 -14.54
N ARG A 42 1.63 -7.36 -13.31
CA ARG A 42 0.27 -7.81 -13.01
C ARG A 42 -0.34 -6.92 -11.95
N THR A 43 -1.58 -6.52 -12.18
CA THR A 43 -2.39 -5.79 -11.20
C THR A 43 -2.98 -6.80 -10.21
N PRO A 44 -2.69 -6.70 -8.90
CA PRO A 44 -3.39 -7.49 -7.90
C PRO A 44 -4.85 -7.03 -7.79
N SER A 45 -5.77 -7.96 -7.52
CA SER A 45 -7.10 -7.56 -7.03
C SER A 45 -6.98 -6.96 -5.62
N ILE A 46 -8.00 -6.23 -5.17
CA ILE A 46 -8.05 -5.72 -3.79
C ILE A 46 -7.93 -6.87 -2.77
N ALA A 47 -8.56 -8.01 -3.04
CA ALA A 47 -8.46 -9.19 -2.18
C ALA A 47 -7.04 -9.76 -2.11
N VAL A 48 -6.31 -9.80 -3.24
CA VAL A 48 -4.90 -10.22 -3.26
C VAL A 48 -4.02 -9.21 -2.51
N LEU A 49 -4.27 -7.91 -2.68
CA LEU A 49 -3.56 -6.88 -1.94
C LEU A 49 -3.78 -7.02 -0.42
N ALA A 50 -5.02 -7.31 0.01
CA ALA A 50 -5.33 -7.57 1.41
C ALA A 50 -4.54 -8.75 1.98
N GLN A 51 -4.50 -9.88 1.28
CA GLN A 51 -3.70 -11.05 1.70
C GLN A 51 -2.20 -10.75 1.79
N ILE A 52 -1.66 -9.95 0.87
CA ILE A 52 -0.27 -9.47 0.93
C ILE A 52 -0.07 -8.62 2.17
N CYS A 53 -0.97 -7.67 2.43
CA CYS A 53 -0.87 -6.72 3.53
C CYS A 53 -1.04 -7.41 4.90
N GLU A 54 -1.90 -8.42 4.99
CA GLU A 54 -2.03 -9.29 6.16
C GLU A 54 -0.70 -9.99 6.47
N ARG A 55 -0.06 -10.60 5.47
CA ARG A 55 1.25 -11.25 5.65
C ARG A 55 2.38 -10.25 5.96
N LEU A 56 2.25 -9.03 5.46
CA LEU A 56 3.12 -7.90 5.79
C LEU A 56 2.78 -7.26 7.13
N GLU A 57 1.68 -7.62 7.81
CA GLU A 57 1.21 -6.94 9.02
C GLU A 57 1.13 -5.41 8.85
N VAL A 58 0.46 -4.96 7.78
CA VAL A 58 0.18 -3.55 7.49
C VAL A 58 -1.26 -3.40 6.98
N HIS A 59 -1.83 -2.20 7.13
CA HIS A 59 -3.14 -1.89 6.56
C HIS A 59 -3.06 -1.70 5.03
N GLU A 60 -4.06 -2.14 4.28
CA GLU A 60 -4.08 -2.14 2.80
C GLU A 60 -4.02 -0.73 2.19
N ALA A 61 -4.45 0.27 2.96
CA ALA A 61 -4.33 1.68 2.56
C ALA A 61 -2.87 2.13 2.46
N VAL A 62 -1.94 1.54 3.23
CA VAL A 62 -0.53 1.98 3.28
C VAL A 62 0.15 1.89 1.91
N PRO A 63 0.17 0.74 1.20
CA PRO A 63 0.77 0.68 -0.13
C PRO A 63 0.08 1.59 -1.16
N VAL A 64 -1.22 1.84 -1.02
CA VAL A 64 -1.96 2.77 -1.88
C VAL A 64 -1.51 4.21 -1.67
N ILE A 65 -1.35 4.64 -0.42
CA ILE A 65 -0.88 5.99 -0.06
C ILE A 65 0.58 6.16 -0.52
N MET A 66 1.45 5.17 -0.29
CA MET A 66 2.83 5.18 -0.78
C MET A 66 2.89 5.27 -2.31
N ALA A 67 2.06 4.50 -3.02
CA ALA A 67 1.96 4.56 -4.47
C ALA A 67 1.61 5.97 -4.98
N LYS A 68 0.67 6.66 -4.32
CA LYS A 68 0.35 8.06 -4.66
C LYS A 68 1.55 8.99 -4.46
N HIS A 69 2.28 8.84 -3.37
CA HIS A 69 3.48 9.62 -3.11
C HIS A 69 4.57 9.37 -4.16
N PHE A 70 4.80 8.13 -4.57
CA PHE A 70 5.75 7.79 -5.64
C PHE A 70 5.38 8.41 -6.99
N MET A 71 4.09 8.51 -7.29
CA MET A 71 3.61 9.15 -8.52
C MET A 71 3.66 10.69 -8.46
N ARG A 72 3.56 11.29 -7.27
CA ARG A 72 3.52 12.75 -7.05
C ARG A 72 4.47 13.15 -5.91
N PRO A 73 5.79 13.11 -6.14
CA PRO A 73 6.78 13.37 -5.08
C PRO A 73 6.80 14.83 -4.59
N LEU A 74 6.12 15.74 -5.28
CA LEU A 74 6.00 17.16 -4.89
C LEU A 74 5.08 17.36 -3.68
N GLU A 75 4.20 16.40 -3.38
CA GLU A 75 3.32 16.44 -2.20
C GLU A 75 3.93 15.61 -1.07
N THR A 76 4.01 16.21 0.13
CA THR A 76 4.50 15.49 1.31
C THR A 76 3.47 14.45 1.76
N LEU A 77 3.93 13.31 2.26
CA LEU A 77 3.06 12.25 2.77
C LEU A 77 2.13 12.77 3.89
N THR A 78 2.64 13.67 4.73
CA THR A 78 1.87 14.32 5.80
C THR A 78 0.67 15.09 5.26
N HIS A 79 0.84 15.85 4.18
CA HIS A 79 -0.26 16.58 3.56
C HIS A 79 -1.34 15.63 3.02
N THR A 80 -0.92 14.54 2.37
CA THR A 80 -1.85 13.50 1.90
C THR A 80 -2.64 12.87 3.04
N LEU A 81 -2.00 12.58 4.17
CA LEU A 81 -2.66 12.00 5.34
C LEU A 81 -3.67 12.98 5.96
N GLN A 82 -3.29 14.24 6.12
CA GLN A 82 -4.19 15.29 6.62
C GLN A 82 -5.41 15.48 5.73
N GLU A 83 -5.24 15.42 4.41
CA GLU A 83 -6.36 15.51 3.47
C GLU A 83 -7.29 14.29 3.56
N ILE A 84 -6.74 13.08 3.70
CA ILE A 84 -7.54 11.86 3.91
C ILE A 84 -8.34 11.97 5.23
N GLU A 85 -7.70 12.39 6.31
CA GLU A 85 -8.36 12.61 7.61
C GLU A 85 -9.49 13.64 7.48
N ARG A 86 -9.22 14.79 6.85
CA ARG A 86 -10.23 15.83 6.59
C ARG A 86 -11.42 15.28 5.81
N GLN A 87 -11.18 14.46 4.79
CA GLN A 87 -12.24 13.84 3.98
C GLN A 87 -13.08 12.85 4.79
N LEU A 88 -12.46 12.03 5.64
CA LEU A 88 -13.17 11.11 6.53
C LEU A 88 -14.02 11.85 7.57
N TYR A 89 -13.53 12.98 8.09
CA TYR A 89 -14.28 13.85 8.98
C TYR A 89 -15.52 14.42 8.28
N VAL A 90 -15.33 15.01 7.08
CA VAL A 90 -16.45 15.56 6.29
C VAL A 90 -17.47 14.48 5.93
N ALA A 91 -17.03 13.24 5.73
CA ALA A 91 -17.90 12.11 5.46
C ALA A 91 -18.57 11.52 6.72
N GLY A 92 -18.26 12.02 7.92
CA GLY A 92 -18.87 11.61 9.19
C GLY A 92 -18.35 10.28 9.74
N PHE A 93 -17.16 9.83 9.30
CA PHE A 93 -16.55 8.58 9.79
C PHE A 93 -15.59 8.78 10.97
N ILE A 94 -15.15 10.00 11.22
CA ILE A 94 -14.27 10.34 12.36
C ILE A 94 -14.68 11.68 12.96
N ASP A 95 -14.48 11.85 14.27
CA ASP A 95 -14.67 13.11 14.98
C ASP A 95 -13.36 13.92 15.06
N PRO A 96 -13.42 15.26 15.04
CA PRO A 96 -12.25 16.11 15.15
C PRO A 96 -11.70 15.99 16.58
N GLY A 97 -10.55 15.32 16.74
CA GLY A 97 -9.88 15.17 18.04
C GLY A 97 -9.64 13.72 18.51
N SER A 98 -9.86 12.70 17.67
CA SER A 98 -9.67 11.29 18.06
C SER A 98 -8.20 10.85 18.25
N TYR A 99 -7.23 11.77 18.14
CA TYR A 99 -5.79 11.50 18.26
C TYR A 99 -5.07 12.53 19.15
N ALA A 100 -5.70 12.97 20.23
CA ALA A 100 -5.01 13.67 21.33
C ALA A 100 -4.41 12.67 22.33
#